data_AF-A0A510TGP1-F1
#
_entry.id   AF-A0A510TGP1-F1
#
_cell.length_a   1.000
_cell.length_b   1.000
_cell.length_c   1.000
_cell.angle_alpha   90.00
_cell.angle_beta   90.00
_cell.angle_gamma   90.00
#
_symmetry.space_group_name_H-M   'P 1'
#
loop_
_entity.id
_entity.type
_entity.pdbx_description
1 polymer ?
#
loop_
_entity_poly.entity_id
_entity_poly.type
_entity_poly.pdbx_seq_one_letter_code
_entity_poly.pdbx_strand_id
1 'polypeptide(L)'
;MVTELLPRTMPSPAEILDRAVALRTDADLLDGYARRLLTTARALTGTAAPESSRRALERQAAACRVAARRLRTAADALLAHRRTTAGKRGSPPAGAGRYEPWAVPGEDRGARG
;
A
#
# COMPACT_ATOMS: atom_id res chain seq x y z
N MET A 1 -9.04 14.84 -32.19
CA MET A 1 -8.51 15.19 -30.85
C MET A 1 -8.21 13.87 -30.15
N VAL A 2 -6.93 13.48 -30.12
CA VAL A 2 -6.49 12.17 -29.59
C VAL A 2 -6.36 12.31 -28.08
N THR A 3 -7.27 11.68 -27.33
CA THR A 3 -7.02 11.44 -25.90
C THR A 3 -6.04 10.29 -25.82
N GLU A 4 -4.75 10.59 -25.86
CA GLU A 4 -3.74 9.66 -25.38
C GLU A 4 -4.07 9.38 -23.92
N LEU A 5 -4.74 8.25 -23.67
CA LEU A 5 -4.75 7.63 -22.37
C LEU A 5 -3.29 7.40 -22.02
N LEU A 6 -2.71 8.27 -21.18
CA LEU A 6 -1.45 7.99 -20.51
C LEU A 6 -1.53 6.54 -20.02
N PRO A 7 -0.53 5.69 -20.31
CA PRO A 7 -0.54 4.35 -19.77
C PRO A 7 -0.64 4.51 -18.27
N ARG A 8 -1.71 3.95 -17.67
CA ARG A 8 -1.86 3.86 -16.22
C ARG A 8 -0.70 3.02 -15.72
N THR A 9 0.44 3.69 -15.51
CA THR A 9 1.64 3.09 -14.95
C THR A 9 1.24 2.71 -13.55
N MET A 10 1.08 1.41 -13.35
CA MET A 10 0.81 0.87 -12.03
C MET A 10 1.98 1.30 -11.14
N PRO A 11 1.70 1.85 -9.95
CA PRO A 11 2.76 2.29 -9.05
C PRO A 11 3.73 1.13 -8.80
N SER A 12 5.01 1.44 -8.83
CA SER A 12 6.07 0.48 -8.58
C SER A 12 5.94 -0.13 -7.19
N PRO A 13 6.50 -1.32 -6.95
CA PRO A 13 6.47 -1.93 -5.62
C PRO A 13 7.09 -1.07 -4.51
N ALA A 14 8.05 -0.20 -4.85
CA ALA A 14 8.66 0.76 -3.94
C ALA A 14 7.69 1.89 -3.59
N GLU A 15 7.04 2.50 -4.59
CA GLU A 15 6.03 3.55 -4.36
C GLU A 15 4.84 3.05 -3.52
N ILE A 16 4.44 1.78 -3.68
CA ILE A 16 3.39 1.16 -2.85
C ILE A 16 3.86 1.05 -1.38
N LEU A 17 5.12 0.70 -1.14
CA LEU A 17 5.69 0.65 0.21
C LEU A 17 5.75 2.04 0.84
N ASP A 18 6.28 3.02 0.12
CA ASP A 18 6.38 4.40 0.59
C ASP A 18 4.99 4.97 0.91
N ARG A 19 4.00 4.67 0.06
CA ARG A 19 2.62 5.08 0.31
C ARG A 19 2.02 4.41 1.55
N ALA A 20 2.29 3.13 1.77
CA ALA A 20 1.84 2.43 2.96
C ALA A 20 2.50 2.98 4.24
N VAL A 21 3.78 3.35 4.18
CA VAL A 21 4.50 4.01 5.28
C VAL A 21 3.89 5.39 5.57
N ALA A 22 3.68 6.21 4.54
CA ALA A 22 3.07 7.53 4.69
C ALA A 22 1.68 7.45 5.35
N LEU A 23 0.83 6.51 4.93
CA LEU A 23 -0.49 6.30 5.54
C LEU A 23 -0.42 5.90 7.02
N ARG A 24 0.58 5.09 7.40
CA ARG A 24 0.80 4.73 8.81
C ARG A 24 1.27 5.92 9.63
N THR A 25 2.20 6.71 9.09
CA THR A 25 2.64 7.97 9.71
C THR A 25 1.47 8.93 9.93
N ASP A 26 0.62 9.11 8.92
CA ASP A 26 -0.58 9.95 9.03
C ASP A 26 -1.56 9.42 10.11
N ALA A 27 -1.70 8.10 10.21
CA ALA A 27 -2.51 7.48 11.26
C ALA A 27 -1.97 7.76 12.67
N ASP A 28 -0.66 7.68 12.84
CA ASP A 28 -0.01 7.94 14.14
C ASP A 28 -0.08 9.42 14.53
N LEU A 29 0.02 10.33 13.55
CA LEU A 29 -0.24 11.76 13.75
C LEU A 29 -1.67 11.99 14.24
N LEU A 30 -2.67 11.37 13.59
CA LEU A 30 -4.08 11.50 13.99
C LEU A 30 -4.35 10.95 15.39
N ASP A 31 -3.71 9.84 15.79
CA ASP A 31 -3.80 9.34 17.16
C ASP A 31 -3.14 10.29 18.17
N GLY A 32 -2.03 10.91 17.80
CA GLY A 32 -1.39 11.98 18.58
C GLY A 32 -2.33 13.18 18.78
N TYR A 33 -2.99 13.65 17.71
CA TYR A 33 -4.00 14.70 17.79
C TYR A 33 -5.18 14.30 18.68
N ALA A 34 -5.71 13.09 18.51
CA ALA A 34 -6.81 12.59 19.34
C ALA A 34 -6.45 12.57 20.83
N ARG A 35 -5.21 12.16 21.17
CA ARG A 35 -4.72 12.16 22.55
C ARG A 35 -4.65 13.58 23.12
N ARG A 36 -4.12 14.54 22.35
CA ARG A 36 -4.07 15.96 22.77
C ARG A 36 -5.46 16.53 23.01
N LEU A 37 -6.41 16.28 22.11
CA LEU A 37 -7.80 16.73 22.26
C LEU A 37 -8.45 16.19 23.54
N LEU A 38 -8.23 14.90 23.85
CA LEU A 38 -8.74 14.31 25.09
C LEU A 38 -8.04 14.86 26.34
N THR A 39 -6.74 15.14 26.28
CA THR A 39 -6.04 15.83 27.36
C THR A 39 -6.63 17.22 27.61
N THR A 40 -6.89 17.98 26.54
CA THR A 40 -7.55 19.29 26.65
C THR A 40 -8.96 19.16 27.22
N ALA A 41 -9.76 18.20 26.74
CA ALA A 41 -11.11 17.96 27.26
C ALA A 41 -11.10 17.63 28.76
N ARG A 42 -10.10 16.86 29.22
CA ARG A 42 -9.90 16.57 30.65
C ARG A 42 -9.49 17.82 31.43
N ALA A 43 -8.58 18.64 30.89
CA ALA A 43 -8.14 19.87 31.52
C ALA A 43 -9.29 20.90 31.69
N LEU A 44 -10.31 20.85 30.83
CA LEU A 44 -11.52 21.67 30.97
C LEU A 44 -12.48 21.18 32.05
N THR A 45 -12.28 19.97 32.61
CA THR A 45 -13.14 19.43 33.66
C THR A 45 -12.96 20.25 34.94
N GLY A 46 -14.04 20.86 35.44
CA GLY A 46 -14.00 21.73 36.62
C GLY A 46 -13.68 23.20 36.32
N THR A 47 -13.57 23.57 35.04
CA THR A 47 -13.48 24.97 34.61
C THR A 47 -14.87 25.54 34.28
N ALA A 48 -14.98 26.86 34.14
CA ALA A 48 -16.20 27.52 33.67
C ALA A 48 -16.52 27.27 32.18
N ALA A 49 -15.76 26.39 31.49
CA ALA A 49 -15.97 26.08 30.10
C ALA A 49 -17.31 25.33 29.89
N PRO A 50 -18.04 25.61 28.80
CA PRO A 50 -19.26 24.88 28.48
C PRO A 50 -18.99 23.38 28.30
N GLU A 51 -19.87 22.56 28.86
CA GLU A 51 -19.86 21.11 28.65
C GLU A 51 -19.92 20.74 27.14
N SER A 52 -20.57 21.57 26.32
CA SER A 52 -20.61 21.41 24.87
C SER A 52 -19.23 21.48 24.22
N SER A 53 -18.33 22.35 24.71
CA SER A 53 -16.94 22.44 24.25
C SER A 53 -16.17 21.16 24.55
N ARG A 54 -16.36 20.59 25.75
CA ARG A 54 -15.76 19.30 26.12
C ARG A 54 -16.24 18.18 25.21
N ARG A 55 -17.56 18.09 25.00
CA ARG A 55 -18.15 17.07 24.11
C ARG A 55 -17.72 17.22 22.67
N ALA A 56 -17.50 18.44 22.17
CA ALA A 56 -16.98 18.67 20.83
C ALA A 56 -15.56 18.11 20.69
N LEU A 57 -14.68 18.36 21.65
CA LEU A 57 -13.30 17.84 21.66
C LEU A 57 -13.27 16.30 21.72
N GLU A 58 -14.14 15.69 22.53
CA GLU A 58 -14.26 14.23 22.61
C GLU A 58 -14.72 13.61 21.28
N ARG A 59 -15.72 14.22 20.62
CA ARG A 59 -16.19 13.78 19.29
C ARG A 59 -15.11 13.92 18.23
N GLN A 60 -14.38 15.03 18.25
CA GLN A 60 -13.28 15.25 17.30
C GLN A 60 -12.15 14.25 17.51
N ALA A 61 -11.79 13.93 18.76
CA ALA A 61 -10.83 12.88 19.07
C ALA A 61 -11.28 11.50 18.57
N ALA A 62 -12.58 11.18 18.72
CA ALA A 62 -13.14 9.94 18.18
C ALA A 62 -13.06 9.89 16.65
N ALA A 63 -13.37 10.99 15.96
CA ALA A 63 -13.26 11.09 14.51
C ALA A 63 -11.81 10.89 14.04
N CYS A 64 -10.83 11.51 14.71
CA CYS A 64 -9.41 11.30 14.42
C CYS A 64 -9.00 9.83 14.56
N ARG A 65 -9.45 9.13 15.61
CA ARG A 65 -9.18 7.69 15.80
C ARG A 65 -9.80 6.82 14.70
N VAL A 66 -11.02 7.15 14.27
CA VAL A 66 -11.67 6.43 13.15
C VAL A 66 -10.88 6.63 11.85
N ALA A 67 -10.45 7.86 11.58
CA ALA A 67 -9.61 8.16 10.42
C ALA A 67 -8.26 7.43 10.49
N ALA A 68 -7.58 7.45 11.63
CA ALA A 68 -6.33 6.70 11.84
C ALA A 68 -6.50 5.20 11.55
N ARG A 69 -7.59 4.59 12.04
CA ARG A 69 -7.92 3.18 11.74
C ARG A 69 -8.10 2.94 10.23
N ARG A 70 -8.85 3.82 9.55
CA ARG A 70 -9.05 3.70 8.09
C ARG A 70 -7.74 3.80 7.31
N LEU A 71 -6.83 4.68 7.72
CA LEU A 71 -5.52 4.81 7.10
C LEU A 71 -4.66 3.55 7.30
N ARG A 72 -4.66 2.96 8.51
CA ARG A 72 -4.00 1.67 8.78
C ARG A 72 -4.57 0.55 7.91
N THR A 73 -5.89 0.43 7.84
CA THR A 73 -6.57 -0.54 6.96
C THR A 73 -6.20 -0.33 5.49
N ALA A 74 -6.14 0.92 5.02
CA ALA A 74 -5.72 1.21 3.65
C ALA A 74 -4.26 0.83 3.40
N ALA A 75 -3.35 1.12 4.34
CA ALA A 75 -1.95 0.70 4.27
C ALA A 75 -1.83 -0.83 4.19
N ASP A 76 -2.58 -1.57 5.01
CA ASP A 76 -2.56 -3.03 5.01
C ASP A 76 -3.14 -3.61 3.70
N ALA A 77 -4.18 -2.99 3.14
CA ALA A 77 -4.72 -3.36 1.84
C ALA A 77 -3.71 -3.16 0.71
N LEU A 78 -2.95 -2.06 0.72
CA LEU A 78 -1.87 -1.80 -0.25
C LEU A 78 -0.76 -2.85 -0.15
N LEU A 79 -0.35 -3.20 1.07
CA LEU A 79 0.67 -4.24 1.29
C LEU A 79 0.18 -5.63 0.87
N ALA A 80 -1.10 -5.95 1.10
CA ALA A 80 -1.70 -7.18 0.63
C ALA A 80 -1.72 -7.23 -0.92
N HIS A 81 -2.12 -6.15 -1.57
CA HIS A 81 -2.10 -6.05 -3.04
C HIS A 81 -0.69 -6.25 -3.63
N ARG A 82 0.34 -5.66 -3.00
CA ARG A 82 1.74 -5.87 -3.40
C ARG A 82 2.14 -7.34 -3.33
N ARG A 83 1.78 -8.07 -2.26
CA ARG A 83 2.08 -9.51 -2.12
C ARG A 83 1.42 -10.34 -3.21
N THR A 84 0.14 -10.09 -3.51
CA THR A 84 -0.59 -10.81 -4.56
C THR A 84 -0.01 -10.55 -5.95
N THR A 85 0.36 -9.30 -6.25
CA THR A 85 0.94 -8.95 -7.56
C THR A 85 2.38 -9.45 -7.74
N ALA A 86 3.16 -9.56 -6.66
CA ALA A 86 4.47 -10.19 -6.70
C ALA A 86 4.37 -11.69 -7.03
N GLY A 87 3.42 -12.40 -6.43
CA GLY A 87 3.17 -13.82 -6.74
C GLY A 87 2.76 -14.05 -8.19
N LYS A 88 1.91 -13.18 -8.76
CA LYS A 88 1.47 -13.28 -10.16
C LYS A 88 2.59 -13.02 -11.19
N ARG A 89 3.57 -12.17 -10.88
CA ARG A 89 4.71 -11.89 -11.76
C ARG A 89 5.84 -12.91 -11.66
N GLY A 90 5.90 -13.66 -10.55
CA GLY A 90 6.88 -14.73 -10.34
C GLY A 90 6.46 -16.08 -10.95
N SER A 91 5.22 -16.22 -11.43
CA SER A 91 4.79 -17.40 -12.18
C SER A 91 5.24 -17.29 -13.64
N PRO A 92 6.09 -18.20 -14.16
CA PRO A 92 6.30 -18.29 -15.60
C PRO A 92 4.95 -18.59 -16.28
N PRO A 93 4.68 -18.08 -17.50
CA PRO A 93 3.47 -18.44 -18.21
C PRO A 93 3.45 -19.96 -18.38
N ALA A 94 2.39 -20.59 -17.85
CA ALA A 94 2.06 -21.98 -18.14
C ALA A 94 1.77 -22.10 -19.64
N GLY A 95 2.82 -22.26 -20.44
CA GLY A 95 2.78 -22.17 -21.89
C GLY A 95 4.14 -22.01 -22.58
N ALA A 96 5.22 -21.67 -21.87
CA ALA A 96 6.58 -21.71 -22.43
C ALA A 96 7.20 -23.11 -22.22
N GLY A 97 6.66 -24.09 -22.92
CA GLY A 97 7.06 -25.49 -22.79
C GLY A 97 6.86 -26.28 -24.08
N ARG A 98 7.51 -25.85 -25.18
CA ARG A 98 8.15 -26.75 -26.15
C ARG A 98 8.98 -25.93 -27.18
N TYR A 99 10.26 -25.71 -26.89
CA TYR A 99 11.25 -25.61 -27.96
C TYR A 99 12.16 -26.81 -27.76
N GLU A 100 11.93 -27.85 -28.57
CA GLU A 100 12.73 -29.06 -28.51
C GLU A 100 14.15 -28.78 -29.03
N PRO A 101 15.19 -29.23 -28.32
CA PRO A 101 16.57 -29.12 -28.78
C PRO A 101 16.91 -30.36 -29.60
N TRP A 102 16.55 -30.40 -30.88
CA TRP A 102 17.14 -31.35 -31.82
C TRP A 102 16.98 -30.87 -33.27
N ALA A 103 18.12 -30.56 -33.90
CA ALA A 103 18.43 -30.77 -35.32
C ALA A 103 19.60 -29.85 -35.69
N VAL A 104 20.82 -30.30 -35.40
CA VAL A 104 21.99 -29.87 -36.20
C VAL A 104 22.54 -31.15 -36.84
N PRO A 105 22.66 -31.22 -38.19
CA PRO A 105 23.08 -32.42 -38.89
C PRO A 105 24.51 -32.82 -38.52
N GLY A 106 24.75 -34.13 -38.47
CA GLY A 106 26.00 -34.76 -38.07
C GLY A 106 27.22 -34.29 -38.88
N GLU A 107 28.29 -34.04 -38.13
CA GLU A 107 29.68 -34.09 -38.59
C GLU A 107 29.97 -35.50 -39.13
N ASP A 108 30.08 -35.65 -40.45
CA ASP A 108 30.69 -36.84 -41.06
C ASP A 108 32.19 -36.59 -41.21
N ARG A 109 32.96 -37.25 -40.33
CA ARG A 109 34.42 -37.26 -40.33
C ARG A 109 34.86 -38.57 -40.98
N GLY A 110 35.14 -38.54 -42.29
CA GLY A 110 35.52 -39.73 -43.07
C GLY A 110 36.75 -39.47 -43.94
N ALA A 111 37.90 -39.97 -43.49
CA ALA A 111 39.22 -39.92 -44.10
C ALA A 111 39.31 -40.43 -45.55
N ARG A 112 40.13 -39.77 -46.38
CA ARG A 112 40.90 -40.40 -47.46
C ARG A 112 42.17 -39.57 -47.72
N GLY A 113 43.30 -40.13 -47.31
CA GLY A 113 44.66 -39.76 -47.67
C GLY A 113 45.47 -41.04 -47.71
#